data_AF-A0A2D9X424-F1
#
_entry.id   AF-A0A2D9X424-F1
#
_cell.length_a   1.000
_cell.length_b   1.000
_cell.length_c   1.000
_cell.angle_alpha   90.00
_cell.angle_beta   90.00
_cell.angle_gamma   90.00
#
_symmetry.space_group_name_H-M   'P 1'
#
loop_
_entity.id
_entity.type
_entity.pdbx_description
1 polymer ?
#
loop_
_entity_poly.entity_id
_entity_poly.type
_entity_poly.pdbx_seq_one_letter_code
_entity_poly.pdbx_strand_id
1 'polypeptide(L)' 'MLKFALVGCGRIAKRHSELLGQNQIKDACLVAVCDIDKEKSDAIASQFNISSYTDMHRMMQLKE' A
#
# COMPACT_ATOMS: atom_id res chain seq x y z
N MET A 1 -10.47 11.39 -6.70
CA MET A 1 -9.16 10.81 -6.34
C MET A 1 -9.36 9.34 -5.99
N LEU A 2 -8.74 8.45 -6.75
CA LEU A 2 -8.79 7.00 -6.56
C LEU A 2 -7.80 6.57 -5.49
N LYS A 3 -8.27 5.82 -4.51
CA LYS A 3 -7.47 5.29 -3.40
C LYS A 3 -7.07 3.85 -3.76
N PHE A 4 -5.78 3.59 -3.84
CA PHE A 4 -5.23 2.27 -4.14
C PHE A 4 -4.66 1.61 -2.90
N ALA A 5 -4.85 0.30 -2.79
CA ALA A 5 -4.12 -0.54 -1.86
C ALA A 5 -3.31 -1.58 -2.65
N LEU A 6 -2.15 -1.99 -2.12
CA LEU A 6 -1.34 -3.06 -2.72
C LEU A 6 -1.38 -4.31 -1.85
N VAL A 7 -1.54 -5.47 -2.47
CA VAL A 7 -1.46 -6.77 -1.80
C VAL A 7 -0.26 -7.51 -2.39
N GLY A 8 0.69 -7.88 -1.53
CA GLY A 8 2.02 -8.37 -1.91
C GLY A 8 3.03 -7.23 -2.00
N CYS A 9 4.00 -7.21 -1.09
CA CYS A 9 5.08 -6.24 -0.95
C CYS A 9 6.42 -6.81 -1.49
N GLY A 10 6.35 -7.51 -2.61
CA GLY A 10 7.50 -8.08 -3.31
C GLY A 10 8.25 -7.08 -4.20
N ARG A 11 9.11 -7.58 -5.10
CA ARG A 11 9.97 -6.73 -5.96
C ARG A 11 9.19 -5.71 -6.80
N ILE A 12 8.05 -6.12 -7.37
CA ILE A 12 7.23 -5.28 -8.25
C ILE A 12 6.45 -4.23 -7.44
N ALA A 13 6.15 -4.52 -6.17
CA ALA A 13 5.41 -3.62 -5.30
C ALA A 13 6.13 -2.28 -5.13
N LYS A 14 7.47 -2.28 -5.04
CA LYS A 14 8.30 -1.08 -4.97
C LYS A 14 7.96 -0.07 -6.08
N ARG A 15 7.88 -0.53 -7.33
CA ARG A 15 7.58 0.35 -8.47
C ARG A 15 6.17 0.93 -8.39
N HIS A 16 5.17 0.10 -8.05
CA HIS A 16 3.79 0.59 -7.92
C HIS A 16 3.62 1.53 -6.73
N SER A 17 4.26 1.22 -5.61
CA SER A 17 4.21 2.08 -4.42
C SER A 17 4.91 3.41 -4.65
N GLU A 18 6.02 3.44 -5.40
CA GLU A 18 6.67 4.69 -5.79
C GLU A 18 5.78 5.53 -6.72
N LEU A 19 5.19 4.93 -7.76
CA LEU A 19 4.30 5.65 -8.68
C LEU A 19 3.09 6.27 -7.97
N LEU A 20 2.45 5.50 -7.08
CA LEU A 20 1.24 5.92 -6.37
C LEU A 20 1.55 6.78 -5.14
N GLY A 21 2.58 6.43 -4.38
CA GLY A 21 2.97 7.12 -3.14
C GLY A 21 3.74 8.42 -3.35
N GLN A 22 4.41 8.57 -4.51
CA GLN A 22 5.02 9.85 -4.92
C GLN A 22 4.08 10.68 -5.80
N ASN A 23 2.80 10.30 -5.91
CA ASN A 23 1.78 11.00 -6.69
C ASN A 23 2.16 11.23 -8.17
N GLN A 24 2.89 10.29 -8.79
CA GLN A 24 3.26 10.38 -10.22
C GLN A 24 2.07 10.10 -11.13
N ILE A 25 1.03 9.44 -10.61
CA ILE A 25 -0.23 9.19 -11.31
C ILE A 25 -1.25 10.22 -10.82
N LYS A 26 -1.74 11.05 -11.75
CA LYS A 26 -2.75 12.07 -11.44
C LYS A 26 -4.04 11.41 -10.93
N ASP A 27 -4.66 12.05 -9.93
CA ASP A 27 -5.92 11.63 -9.31
C ASP A 27 -5.90 10.22 -8.69
N ALA A 28 -4.73 9.71 -8.33
CA ALA A 28 -4.53 8.42 -7.66
C ALA A 28 -3.55 8.55 -6.48
N CYS A 29 -3.79 7.83 -5.39
CA CYS A 29 -2.87 7.74 -4.27
C CYS A 29 -2.84 6.34 -3.66
N LEU A 30 -1.70 5.98 -3.06
CA LEU A 30 -1.57 4.77 -2.25
C LEU A 30 -2.09 5.06 -0.84
N VAL A 31 -2.96 4.22 -0.30
CA VAL A 31 -3.55 4.40 1.06
C VAL A 31 -3.26 3.25 2.01
N ALA A 32 -2.95 2.06 1.48
CA ALA A 32 -2.66 0.88 2.30
C ALA A 32 -1.79 -0.13 1.54
N VAL A 33 -1.09 -0.97 2.29
CA VAL A 33 -0.38 -2.14 1.77
C VAL A 33 -0.63 -3.36 2.64
N CYS A 34 -0.57 -4.55 2.05
CA CYS A 34 -0.75 -5.81 2.73
C CYS A 34 0.30 -6.83 2.29
N ASP A 35 0.93 -7.53 3.22
CA ASP A 35 1.76 -8.71 2.96
C ASP A 35 1.74 -9.64 4.18
N ILE A 36 1.83 -10.95 3.97
CA ILE A 36 1.93 -11.93 5.07
C ILE A 36 3.21 -11.71 5.89
N ASP A 37 4.26 -11.18 5.26
CA ASP A 37 5.49 -10.77 5.89
C ASP A 37 5.36 -9.31 6.35
N LYS A 38 5.19 -9.14 7.67
CA LYS A 38 4.95 -7.85 8.29
C LYS A 38 6.08 -6.85 7.99
N GLU A 39 7.34 -7.28 8.01
CA GLU A 39 8.48 -6.39 7.77
C GLU A 39 8.41 -5.76 6.38
N LYS A 40 8.03 -6.56 5.36
CA LYS A 40 7.86 -6.05 3.99
C LYS A 40 6.75 -5.01 3.89
N SER A 41 5.61 -5.28 4.52
CA SER A 41 4.46 -4.36 4.51
C SER A 41 4.78 -3.06 5.26
N ASP A 42 5.45 -3.16 6.42
CA ASP A 42 5.80 -2.01 7.27
C ASP A 42 6.87 -1.13 6.62
N ALA A 43 7.80 -1.71 5.85
CA ALA A 43 8.81 -0.96 5.12
C ALA A 43 8.18 0.00 4.10
N ILE A 44 7.22 -0.49 3.28
CA ILE A 44 6.52 0.35 2.30
C ILE A 44 5.59 1.34 3.01
N ALA A 45 4.86 0.88 4.02
CA ALA A 45 3.94 1.73 4.77
C ALA A 45 4.63 2.92 5.44
N SER A 46 5.79 2.68 6.04
CA SER A 46 6.61 3.73 6.67
C SER A 46 7.18 4.71 5.65
N GLN A 47 7.58 4.23 4.46
CA GLN A 47 8.11 5.08 3.40
C GLN A 47 7.11 6.13 2.91
N PHE A 48 5.82 5.78 2.84
CA PHE A 48 4.77 6.64 2.31
C PHE A 48 3.78 7.15 3.37
N ASN A 49 4.03 6.84 4.65
CA ASN A 49 3.17 7.18 5.79
C ASN A 49 1.71 6.73 5.61
N ILE A 50 1.52 5.45 5.29
CA ILE A 50 0.22 4.80 5.05
C ILE A 50 0.03 3.59 5.98
N SER A 51 -1.14 2.96 5.94
CA SER A 51 -1.40 1.77 6.77
C SER A 51 -0.81 0.49 6.18
N SER A 52 -0.22 -0.37 7.02
CA SER A 52 0.17 -1.74 6.69
C SER A 52 -0.77 -2.76 7.31
N TYR A 53 -0.95 -3.89 6.62
CA TYR A 53 -1.75 -5.02 7.05
C TYR A 53 -1.02 -6.34 6.77
N THR A 54 -1.32 -7.36 7.58
CA THR A 54 -0.91 -8.74 7.31
C THR A 54 -2.06 -9.64 6.88
N ASP A 55 -3.28 -9.09 6.89
CA ASP A 55 -4.51 -9.76 6.51
C ASP A 55 -5.30 -8.85 5.56
N MET A 56 -5.50 -9.35 4.34
CA MET A 56 -6.20 -8.61 3.28
C MET A 56 -7.70 -8.45 3.57
N HIS A 57 -8.34 -9.42 4.20
CA HIS A 57 -9.75 -9.29 4.58
C HIS A 57 -9.91 -8.17 5.61
N ARG A 58 -9.02 -8.10 6.60
CA ARG A 58 -9.00 -7.01 7.58
C ARG A 58 -8.75 -5.65 6.90
N MET A 59 -7.82 -5.58 5.95
CA MET A 59 -7.56 -4.36 5.17
C MET A 59 -8.84 -3.88 4.43
N MET A 60 -9.59 -4.80 3.82
CA MET A 60 -10.77 -4.47 3.02
C MET A 60 -12.05 -4.20 3.84
N GLN A 61 -12.05 -4.47 5.13
CA GLN A 61 -13.17 -4.18 6.02
C GLN A 61 -13.22 -2.71 6.50
N LEU A 62 -12.16 -1.94 6.25
CA LEU A 62 -12.13 -0.53 6.59
C LEU A 62 -13.16 0.21 5.76
N LYS A 63 -14.14 0.78 6.46
CA LYS A 63 -15.09 1.73 5.87
C LYS A 63 -14.51 3.14 6.00
N GLU A 64 -14.80 3.96 5.00
CA GLU A 64 -14.37 5.35 4.91
C GLU A 64 -14.75 6.20 6.14
#